data_AF-A0A1V4E3S8-F1
#
_entry.id   AF-A0A1V4E3S8-F1
#
_cell.length_a   1.000
_cell.length_b   1.000
_cell.length_c   1.000
_cell.angle_alpha   90.00
_cell.angle_beta   90.00
_cell.angle_gamma   90.00
#
_symmetry.space_group_name_H-M   'P 1'
#
loop_
_entity.id
_entity.type
_entity.pdbx_description
1 polymer ?
#
loop_
_entity_poly.entity_id
_entity_poly.type
_entity_poly.pdbx_seq_one_letter_code
_entity_poly.pdbx_strand_id
1 'polypeptide(L)'
;MIDGSGDGDGDAQRVVSKRWIQAAALVAVFGFFVMGVLAFRTYTAGPPVPRLVVSESGQELYTGYDVADGQKVFLANGLMQYGSVLGLGGYLGPDYTADYCSSGSRTSVFYQRNRIRQFSPFWVDVILPGASRPVSGAAGNIVTDPFQKRSRTSTSAQ
;
A
#
# COMPACT_ATOMS: atom_id res chain seq x y z
N MET A 1 42.46 -42.31 50.20
CA MET A 1 41.56 -43.25 49.50
C MET A 1 40.16 -42.74 49.76
N ILE A 2 39.42 -42.10 48.85
CA ILE A 2 39.40 -42.03 47.39
C ILE A 2 39.04 -40.59 47.01
N ASP A 3 39.66 -40.08 45.95
CA ASP A 3 39.45 -38.75 45.36
C ASP A 3 38.07 -38.63 44.70
N GLY A 4 37.43 -37.48 44.88
CA GLY A 4 36.18 -37.12 44.25
C GLY A 4 36.45 -36.48 42.89
N SER A 5 36.19 -37.21 41.81
CA SER A 5 36.08 -36.63 40.47
C SER A 5 34.65 -36.86 39.97
N GLY A 6 33.80 -35.88 40.29
CA GLY A 6 32.51 -35.72 39.64
C GLY A 6 32.72 -35.02 38.31
N ASP A 7 33.18 -35.75 37.31
CA ASP A 7 33.37 -35.20 35.96
C ASP A 7 32.05 -35.32 35.20
N GLY A 8 31.17 -34.39 35.52
CA GLY A 8 30.02 -34.08 34.71
C GLY A 8 30.48 -33.33 33.48
N ASP A 9 30.65 -34.03 32.37
CA ASP A 9 30.60 -33.45 31.04
C ASP A 9 29.86 -34.44 30.12
N GLY A 10 28.53 -34.35 30.19
CA GLY A 10 27.64 -34.93 29.19
C GLY A 10 27.85 -34.18 27.88
N ASP A 11 28.87 -34.58 27.13
CA ASP A 11 29.05 -34.24 25.72
C ASP A 11 27.83 -34.77 24.95
N ALA A 12 26.77 -33.96 24.91
CA ALA A 12 25.64 -34.18 24.05
C ALA A 12 26.14 -34.23 22.61
N GLN A 13 26.32 -35.45 22.11
CA GLN A 13 26.77 -35.76 20.76
C GLN A 13 25.83 -35.08 19.76
N ARG A 14 26.18 -33.86 19.34
CA ARG A 14 25.41 -33.12 18.33
C ARG A 14 25.60 -33.85 17.00
N VAL A 15 24.54 -34.51 16.55
CA VAL A 15 24.41 -35.18 15.24
C VAL A 15 24.62 -34.24 14.04
N VAL A 16 24.72 -32.92 14.28
CA VAL A 16 24.92 -31.88 13.27
C VAL A 16 26.23 -31.14 13.53
N SER A 17 27.08 -31.08 12.50
CA SER A 17 28.35 -30.35 12.55
C SER A 17 28.14 -28.86 12.85
N LYS A 18 29.06 -28.25 13.61
CA LYS A 18 29.02 -26.82 13.95
C LYS A 18 28.92 -25.90 12.72
N ARG A 19 29.48 -26.32 11.57
CA ARG A 19 29.45 -25.57 10.29
C ARG A 19 28.06 -25.50 9.69
N TRP A 20 27.26 -26.56 9.81
CA TRP A 20 25.88 -26.59 9.33
C TRP A 20 24.97 -25.65 10.15
N ILE A 21 25.18 -25.60 11.47
CA ILE A 21 24.47 -24.66 12.34
C ILE A 21 24.88 -23.22 12.02
N GLN A 22 26.17 -22.96 11.78
CA GLN A 22 26.65 -21.64 11.34
C GLN A 22 26.05 -21.22 10.00
N ALA A 23 25.98 -22.12 9.02
CA ALA A 23 25.37 -21.85 7.73
C ALA A 23 23.86 -21.54 7.86
N ALA A 24 23.13 -22.33 8.64
CA ALA A 24 21.71 -22.10 8.91
C ALA A 24 21.47 -20.76 9.62
N ALA A 25 22.29 -20.44 10.63
CA ALA A 25 22.22 -19.17 11.34
C ALA A 25 22.51 -17.98 10.42
N LEU A 26 23.49 -18.10 9.53
CA LEU A 26 23.83 -17.05 8.57
C LEU A 26 22.69 -16.81 7.57
N VAL A 27 22.09 -17.88 7.02
CA VAL A 27 20.94 -17.76 6.11
C VAL A 27 19.73 -17.15 6.83
N ALA A 28 19.47 -17.57 8.07
CA ALA A 28 18.39 -17.00 8.87
C ALA A 28 18.59 -15.49 9.08
N VAL A 29 19.76 -15.07 9.60
CA VAL A 29 20.07 -13.65 9.84
C VAL A 29 20.00 -12.84 8.55
N PHE A 30 20.54 -13.36 7.45
CA PHE A 30 20.48 -12.69 6.15
C PHE A 30 19.04 -12.56 5.63
N GLY A 31 18.22 -13.61 5.75
CA GLY A 31 16.81 -13.57 5.38
C GLY A 31 16.01 -12.55 6.19
N PHE A 32 16.19 -12.55 7.52
CA PHE A 32 15.57 -11.56 8.40
C PHE A 32 16.04 -10.13 8.11
N PHE A 33 17.32 -9.96 7.77
CA PHE A 33 17.86 -8.66 7.38
C PHE A 33 17.19 -8.13 6.11
N VAL A 34 17.08 -8.95 5.06
CA VAL A 34 16.41 -8.56 3.81
C VAL A 34 14.93 -8.24 4.06
N MET A 35 14.23 -9.08 4.84
CA MET A 35 12.83 -8.82 5.23
C MET A 35 12.69 -7.50 6.01
N GLY A 36 13.58 -7.21 6.96
CA GLY A 36 13.54 -5.97 7.73
C GLY A 36 13.75 -4.73 6.87
N VAL A 37 14.71 -4.76 5.95
CA VAL A 37 14.96 -3.66 4.99
C VAL A 37 13.75 -3.43 4.10
N LEU A 38 13.14 -4.51 3.60
CA LEU A 38 11.98 -4.40 2.71
C LEU A 38 10.75 -3.89 3.46
N ALA A 39 10.49 -4.39 4.67
CA ALA A 39 9.42 -3.91 5.53
C ALA A 39 9.55 -2.40 5.80
N PHE A 40 10.74 -1.92 6.15
CA PHE A 40 10.98 -0.49 6.39
C PHE A 40 10.66 0.37 5.16
N ARG A 41 11.05 -0.09 3.97
CA ARG A 41 10.72 0.59 2.71
C ARG A 41 9.22 0.59 2.43
N THR A 42 8.53 -0.51 2.70
CA THR A 42 7.08 -0.60 2.52
C THR A 42 6.33 0.32 3.48
N TYR A 43 6.74 0.42 4.75
CA TYR A 43 6.11 1.33 5.72
C TYR A 43 6.25 2.81 5.33
N THR A 44 7.38 3.19 4.78
CA THR A 44 7.63 4.59 4.36
C THR A 44 6.99 4.95 3.01
N ALA A 45 6.64 3.95 2.20
CA ALA A 45 6.02 4.13 0.89
C ALA A 45 4.51 3.82 0.87
N GLY A 46 3.92 3.47 2.01
CA GLY A 46 2.50 3.18 2.12
C GLY A 46 1.63 4.39 1.75
N PRO A 47 0.45 4.18 1.13
CA PRO A 47 -0.46 5.27 0.81
C PRO A 47 -0.91 5.98 2.11
N PRO A 48 -0.72 7.31 2.23
CA PRO A 48 -1.15 8.04 3.42
C PRO A 48 -2.68 8.09 3.49
N VAL A 49 -3.26 7.78 4.66
CA VAL A 49 -4.71 7.90 4.87
C VAL A 49 -5.07 9.39 4.96
N PRO A 50 -6.01 9.89 4.14
CA PRO A 50 -6.42 11.30 4.18
C PRO A 50 -7.08 11.64 5.53
N ARG A 51 -6.71 12.79 6.08
CA ARG A 51 -7.19 13.23 7.40
C ARG A 51 -8.61 13.78 7.35
N LEU A 52 -8.96 14.44 6.24
CA LEU A 52 -10.25 15.05 5.98
C LEU A 52 -10.50 15.05 4.47
N VAL A 53 -11.69 14.64 4.04
CA VAL A 53 -12.14 14.74 2.66
C VAL A 53 -13.32 15.70 2.58
N VAL A 54 -13.17 16.75 1.77
CA VAL A 54 -14.17 17.79 1.57
C VAL A 54 -14.68 17.78 0.13
N SER A 55 -15.94 18.16 -0.05
CA SER A 55 -16.53 18.43 -1.36
C SER A 55 -15.97 19.73 -1.95
N GLU A 56 -16.24 19.97 -3.23
CA GLU A 56 -15.92 21.25 -3.89
C GLU A 56 -16.63 22.45 -3.25
N SER A 57 -17.77 22.24 -2.58
CA SER A 57 -18.50 23.27 -1.83
C SER A 57 -17.98 23.49 -0.41
N GLY A 58 -16.91 22.78 -0.01
CA GLY A 58 -16.33 22.85 1.33
C GLY A 58 -17.08 22.04 2.38
N GLN A 59 -18.03 21.20 1.97
CA GLN A 59 -18.76 20.30 2.88
C GLN A 59 -17.89 19.09 3.21
N GLU A 60 -17.77 18.76 4.49
CA GLU A 60 -17.10 17.55 4.94
C GLU A 60 -17.88 16.29 4.47
N LEU A 61 -17.19 15.38 3.78
CA LEU A 61 -17.74 14.12 3.32
C LEU A 61 -17.41 12.98 4.28
N TYR A 62 -16.15 12.85 4.67
CA TYR A 62 -15.68 11.87 5.64
C TYR A 62 -14.28 12.22 6.15
N THR A 63 -13.98 11.75 7.36
CA THR A 63 -12.70 11.91 8.03
C THR A 63 -11.86 10.64 7.98
N GLY A 64 -10.57 10.74 8.34
CA GLY A 64 -9.73 9.56 8.53
C GLY A 64 -10.23 8.61 9.63
N TYR A 65 -11.01 9.10 10.61
CA TYR A 65 -11.61 8.27 11.65
C TYR A 65 -12.72 7.39 11.09
N ASP A 66 -13.53 7.93 10.17
CA ASP A 66 -14.60 7.16 9.51
C ASP A 66 -14.03 6.04 8.65
N VAL A 67 -12.88 6.28 8.01
CA VAL A 67 -12.15 5.23 7.26
C VAL A 67 -11.68 4.12 8.21
N ALA A 68 -11.09 4.48 9.35
CA ALA A 68 -10.62 3.51 10.34
C ALA A 68 -11.77 2.71 10.97
N ASP A 69 -12.92 3.33 11.23
CA ASP A 69 -14.10 2.65 11.74
C ASP A 69 -14.73 1.74 10.66
N GLY A 70 -14.76 2.18 9.40
CA GLY A 70 -15.13 1.34 8.27
C GLY A 70 -14.26 0.08 8.15
N GLN A 71 -12.95 0.21 8.37
CA GLN A 71 -12.04 -0.95 8.41
C GLN A 71 -12.38 -1.92 9.55
N LYS A 72 -12.74 -1.42 10.74
CA LYS A 72 -13.17 -2.28 11.87
C LYS A 72 -14.45 -3.04 11.53
N VAL A 73 -15.43 -2.37 10.93
CA VAL A 73 -16.69 -3.00 10.51
C VAL A 73 -16.42 -4.06 9.43
N PHE A 74 -15.55 -3.76 8.46
CA PHE A 74 -15.14 -4.70 7.42
C PHE A 74 -14.50 -5.97 7.99
N LEU A 75 -13.61 -5.81 8.97
CA LEU A 75 -12.98 -6.92 9.69
C LEU A 75 -13.98 -7.69 10.56
N ALA A 76 -14.86 -6.99 11.28
CA ALA A 76 -15.85 -7.59 12.18
C ALA A 76 -16.87 -8.45 11.42
N ASN A 77 -17.23 -8.06 10.20
CA ASN A 77 -18.14 -8.82 9.33
C ASN A 77 -17.43 -9.92 8.54
N GLY A 78 -16.11 -10.09 8.70
CA GLY A 78 -15.35 -11.15 8.02
C GLY A 78 -15.37 -11.03 6.50
N LEU A 79 -15.48 -9.82 5.95
CA LEU A 79 -15.68 -9.62 4.51
C LEU A 79 -14.47 -10.07 3.67
N MET A 80 -13.27 -10.18 4.27
CA MET A 80 -12.11 -10.82 3.63
C MET A 80 -12.25 -12.33 3.45
N GLN A 81 -13.14 -13.01 4.16
CA GLN A 81 -13.40 -14.43 3.97
C GLN A 81 -14.44 -14.66 2.87
N TYR A 82 -15.36 -13.71 2.70
CA TYR A 82 -16.35 -13.74 1.65
C TYR A 82 -15.74 -13.26 0.31
N GLY A 83 -15.30 -12.00 0.24
CA GLY A 83 -14.67 -11.41 -0.94
C GLY A 83 -13.21 -11.01 -0.72
N SER A 84 -12.70 -10.11 -1.54
CA SER A 84 -11.30 -9.67 -1.52
C SER A 84 -11.15 -8.15 -1.54
N VAL A 85 -10.01 -7.67 -1.04
CA VAL A 85 -9.58 -6.28 -1.11
C VAL A 85 -8.17 -6.25 -1.70
N LEU A 86 -7.97 -5.45 -2.75
CA LEU A 86 -6.70 -5.42 -3.50
C LEU A 86 -6.24 -6.82 -3.97
N GLY A 87 -7.17 -7.71 -4.28
CA GLY A 87 -6.91 -9.10 -4.65
C GLY A 87 -6.57 -10.06 -3.49
N LEU A 88 -6.55 -9.57 -2.24
CA LEU A 88 -6.29 -10.39 -1.04
C LEU A 88 -7.61 -10.70 -0.31
N GLY A 89 -7.95 -11.98 -0.21
CA GLY A 89 -9.14 -12.44 0.50
C GLY A 89 -9.72 -13.73 -0.09
N GLY A 90 -10.99 -13.96 0.20
CA GLY A 90 -11.79 -15.05 -0.34
C GLY A 90 -12.23 -14.78 -1.78
N TYR A 91 -12.70 -15.84 -2.43
CA TYR A 91 -13.15 -15.82 -3.84
C TYR A 91 -14.65 -16.10 -3.99
N LEU A 92 -15.39 -16.13 -2.88
CA LEU A 92 -16.84 -16.39 -2.89
C LEU A 92 -17.64 -15.14 -3.25
N GLY A 93 -17.12 -13.96 -2.89
CA GLY A 93 -17.65 -12.64 -3.17
C GLY A 93 -16.76 -11.83 -4.11
N PRO A 94 -17.17 -10.59 -4.43
CA PRO A 94 -16.42 -9.72 -5.33
C PRO A 94 -15.12 -9.19 -4.72
N ASP A 95 -14.23 -8.67 -5.57
CA ASP A 95 -13.16 -7.77 -5.13
C ASP A 95 -13.73 -6.37 -4.94
N TYR A 96 -13.87 -5.96 -3.69
CA TYR A 96 -14.48 -4.67 -3.32
C TYR A 96 -13.71 -3.47 -3.88
N THR A 97 -12.39 -3.59 -4.07
CA THR A 97 -11.57 -2.50 -4.62
C THR A 97 -11.78 -2.37 -6.13
N ALA A 98 -11.79 -3.50 -6.84
CA ALA A 98 -12.04 -3.54 -8.27
C ALA A 98 -13.46 -3.07 -8.60
N ASP A 99 -14.46 -3.52 -7.83
CA ASP A 99 -15.86 -3.14 -8.03
C ASP A 99 -16.10 -1.65 -7.79
N TYR A 100 -15.47 -1.07 -6.75
CA TYR A 100 -15.55 0.37 -6.50
C TYR A 100 -14.90 1.19 -7.62
N CYS A 101 -13.71 0.77 -8.09
CA CYS A 101 -13.01 1.41 -9.20
C CYS A 101 -13.81 1.34 -10.52
N SER A 102 -14.36 0.17 -10.82
CA SER A 102 -15.21 -0.07 -11.99
C SER A 102 -16.48 0.79 -11.93
N SER A 103 -17.15 0.82 -10.78
CA SER A 103 -18.36 1.62 -10.57
C SER A 103 -18.08 3.12 -10.74
N GLY A 104 -16.99 3.63 -10.16
CA GLY A 104 -16.56 5.02 -10.33
C GLY A 104 -16.25 5.37 -11.79
N SER A 105 -15.57 4.48 -12.50
CA SER A 105 -15.25 4.65 -13.93
C SER A 105 -16.50 4.63 -14.82
N ARG A 106 -17.47 3.76 -14.53
CA ARG A 106 -18.73 3.71 -15.28
C ARG A 106 -19.57 4.97 -15.06
N THR A 107 -19.63 5.43 -13.81
CA THR A 107 -20.28 6.68 -13.46
C THR A 107 -19.63 7.83 -14.21
N SER A 108 -18.30 7.94 -14.16
CA SER A 108 -17.59 9.00 -14.86
C SER A 108 -17.94 8.99 -16.36
N VAL A 109 -17.79 7.85 -17.06
CA VAL A 109 -18.13 7.72 -18.49
C VAL A 109 -19.58 8.13 -18.79
N PHE A 110 -20.53 7.80 -17.91
CA PHE A 110 -21.92 8.24 -18.04
C PHE A 110 -22.04 9.78 -17.98
N TYR A 111 -21.42 10.43 -16.99
CA TYR A 111 -21.41 11.90 -16.89
C TYR A 111 -20.79 12.58 -18.11
N GLN A 112 -19.74 11.97 -18.70
CA GLN A 112 -19.11 12.47 -19.93
C GLN A 112 -20.00 12.29 -21.16
N ARG A 113 -20.65 11.12 -21.31
CA ARG A 113 -21.54 10.83 -22.43
C ARG A 113 -22.79 11.70 -22.42
N ASN A 114 -23.33 11.98 -21.24
CA ASN A 114 -24.58 12.73 -21.08
C ASN A 114 -24.38 14.26 -20.99
N ARG A 115 -23.15 14.77 -21.19
CA ARG A 115 -22.81 16.21 -21.15
C ARG A 115 -23.32 16.94 -19.90
N ILE A 116 -23.41 16.25 -18.75
CA ILE A 116 -23.84 16.82 -17.45
C ILE A 116 -22.71 17.68 -16.82
N ARG A 117 -21.61 17.91 -17.55
CA ARG A 117 -20.40 18.63 -17.12
C ARG A 117 -20.60 20.06 -16.59
N GLN A 118 -21.79 20.64 -16.76
CA GLN A 118 -22.09 21.97 -16.22
C GLN A 118 -22.37 21.99 -14.71
N PHE A 119 -22.57 20.83 -14.07
CA PHE A 119 -23.05 20.77 -12.68
C PHE A 119 -22.05 20.24 -11.62
N SER A 120 -20.95 19.55 -11.97
CA SER A 120 -19.84 19.20 -11.05
C SER A 120 -18.61 18.63 -11.80
N PRO A 121 -17.42 19.25 -11.72
CA PRO A 121 -16.19 18.83 -12.39
C PRO A 121 -15.32 17.85 -11.57
N PHE A 122 -15.82 16.67 -11.17
CA PHE A 122 -14.98 15.67 -10.46
C PHE A 122 -14.10 14.82 -11.40
N TRP A 123 -13.43 15.44 -12.37
CA TRP A 123 -12.52 14.72 -13.28
C TRP A 123 -11.06 14.94 -12.89
N VAL A 124 -10.34 13.85 -12.61
CA VAL A 124 -8.88 13.89 -12.42
C VAL A 124 -8.24 13.54 -13.75
N ASP A 125 -7.60 14.53 -14.39
CA ASP A 125 -6.78 14.31 -15.58
C ASP A 125 -5.29 14.27 -15.18
N VAL A 126 -4.55 13.30 -15.70
CA VAL A 126 -3.12 13.15 -15.44
C VAL A 126 -2.37 14.00 -16.46
N ILE A 127 -1.86 15.14 -16.01
CA ILE A 127 -1.05 16.03 -16.84
C ILE A 127 0.39 15.50 -16.86
N LEU A 128 0.90 15.15 -18.05
CA LEU A 128 2.31 14.77 -18.19
C LEU A 128 3.22 15.95 -17.82
N PRO A 129 4.40 15.69 -17.21
CA PRO A 129 5.36 16.74 -16.89
C PRO A 129 5.69 17.58 -18.13
N GLY A 130 5.41 18.89 -18.07
CA GLY A 130 5.64 19.84 -19.17
C GLY A 130 4.42 20.15 -20.06
N ALA A 131 3.29 19.45 -19.88
CA ALA A 131 2.03 19.82 -20.52
C ALA A 131 1.26 20.82 -19.65
N SER A 132 0.69 21.87 -20.27
CA SER A 132 -0.18 22.86 -19.60
C SER A 132 -1.66 22.65 -19.93
N ARG A 133 -1.99 21.54 -20.60
CA ARG A 133 -3.34 21.18 -21.01
C ARG A 133 -3.64 19.73 -20.61
N PRO A 134 -4.80 19.46 -20.01
CA PRO A 134 -5.29 18.09 -19.78
C PRO A 134 -5.35 17.30 -21.09
N VAL A 135 -4.95 16.02 -21.08
CA VAL A 135 -4.98 15.14 -22.25
C VAL A 135 -6.41 14.97 -22.78
N SER A 136 -7.40 15.08 -21.89
CA SER A 136 -8.82 15.06 -22.22
C SER A 136 -9.36 16.34 -22.87
N GLY A 137 -8.59 17.43 -22.90
CA GLY A 137 -9.02 18.74 -23.41
C GLY A 137 -10.14 19.41 -22.60
N ALA A 138 -10.45 18.91 -21.40
CA ALA A 138 -11.49 19.47 -20.53
C ALA A 138 -10.98 20.69 -19.74
N ALA A 139 -11.80 21.74 -19.62
CA ALA A 139 -11.51 22.83 -18.69
C ALA A 139 -11.66 22.30 -17.24
N GLY A 140 -10.66 22.51 -16.39
CA GLY A 140 -10.66 22.04 -15.01
C GLY A 140 -9.55 22.69 -14.19
N ASN A 141 -9.67 22.63 -12.86
CA ASN A 141 -8.65 23.12 -11.94
C ASN A 141 -7.47 22.13 -11.92
N ILE A 142 -6.27 22.64 -12.16
CA ILE A 142 -5.05 21.85 -12.12
C ILE A 142 -4.66 21.63 -10.66
N VAL A 143 -4.99 20.47 -10.12
CA VAL A 143 -4.47 20.02 -8.83
C VAL A 143 -3.16 19.28 -9.11
N THR A 144 -2.04 19.94 -8.84
CA THR A 144 -0.73 19.30 -8.92
C THR A 144 -0.52 18.41 -7.71
N ASP A 145 0.09 17.24 -7.93
CA ASP A 145 0.48 16.33 -6.86
C ASP A 145 1.38 17.07 -5.84
N PRO A 146 0.98 17.19 -4.56
CA PRO A 146 1.81 17.80 -3.52
C PRO A 146 3.10 17.02 -3.23
N PHE A 147 3.25 15.81 -3.77
CA PHE A 147 4.40 14.92 -3.59
C PHE A 147 5.18 14.70 -4.89
N GLN A 148 5.39 15.76 -5.68
CA GLN A 148 6.38 15.79 -6.76
C GLN A 148 7.70 15.12 -6.32
N LYS A 149 7.93 13.88 -6.74
CA LYS A 149 9.22 13.21 -6.57
C LYS A 149 10.21 14.01 -7.40
N ARG A 150 11.06 14.76 -6.70
CA ARG A 150 12.15 15.59 -7.23
C ARG A 150 12.82 14.89 -8.42
N SER A 151 12.39 15.19 -9.64
CA SER A 151 13.09 14.75 -10.84
C SER A 151 14.44 15.43 -10.77
N ARG A 152 15.49 14.64 -10.61
CA ARG A 152 16.87 15.13 -10.73
C ARG A 152 16.99 15.67 -12.15
N THR A 153 16.90 16.99 -12.28
CA THR A 153 17.37 17.70 -13.46
C THR A 153 18.85 17.38 -13.59
N SER A 154 19.20 16.41 -14.44
CA SER A 154 20.56 16.32 -14.97
C SER A 154 20.69 17.48 -15.94
N THR A 155 21.21 18.60 -15.43
CA THR A 155 21.93 19.58 -16.24
C THR A 155 22.97 18.82 -17.05
N SER A 156 22.74 18.64 -18.33
CA SER A 156 23.81 18.43 -19.30
C SER A 156 23.87 19.68 -20.15
N ALA A 157 24.86 20.51 -19.84
CA ALA A 157 25.36 21.52 -20.74
C ALA A 157 25.78 20.87 -22.05
N GLN A 158 25.30 21.41 -23.17
CA GLN A 158 26.09 21.79 -24.33
C GLN A 158 25.21 22.60 -25.29
#